data_AF-A0A935YJG5-F1
#
_entry.id   AF-A0A935YJG5-F1
#
_cell.length_a   1.000
_cell.length_b   1.000
_cell.length_c   1.000
_cell.angle_alpha   90.00
_cell.angle_beta   90.00
_cell.angle_gamma   90.00
#
_symmetry.space_group_name_H-M   'P 1'
#
loop_
_entity.id
_entity.type
_entity.pdbx_description
1 polymer ?
#
loop_
_entity_poly.entity_id
_entity_poly.type
_entity_poly.pdbx_seq_one_letter_code
_entity_poly.pdbx_strand_id
1 'polypeptide(L)'
;MKYPASSIAALSLAMALCAPASADDTITYKVVRGDTLIGLAEKYMLRTGDYRIVQKQNRIADPRMIPVGTILKLPRTLLKFQPSTARLSSVKGQVTALVQGTARPAASGQALAEGQALKTAGGSFASAA
;
A
#
# COMPACT_ATOMS: atom_id res chain seq x y z
N MET A 1 -29.15 -51.09 -30.67
CA MET A 1 -29.02 -50.00 -31.67
C MET A 1 -29.06 -48.68 -30.90
N LYS A 2 -27.92 -48.02 -30.61
CA LYS A 2 -27.24 -46.94 -31.38
C LYS A 2 -27.94 -45.55 -31.19
N TYR A 3 -27.59 -44.76 -30.17
CA TYR A 3 -26.67 -43.58 -30.10
C TYR A 3 -27.36 -42.22 -30.42
N PRO A 4 -26.78 -41.03 -30.14
CA PRO A 4 -26.28 -40.46 -28.86
C PRO A 4 -26.65 -38.96 -28.71
N ALA A 5 -26.53 -38.32 -27.54
CA ALA A 5 -26.37 -36.86 -27.49
C ALA A 5 -25.80 -36.38 -26.14
N SER A 6 -24.57 -35.89 -26.23
CA SER A 6 -23.76 -35.22 -25.23
C SER A 6 -24.49 -34.01 -24.60
N SER A 7 -24.55 -33.94 -23.27
CA SER A 7 -24.81 -32.68 -22.57
C SER A 7 -23.56 -32.28 -21.81
N ILE A 8 -22.86 -31.31 -22.40
CA ILE A 8 -21.66 -30.65 -21.89
C ILE A 8 -22.09 -29.80 -20.70
N ALA A 9 -21.73 -30.20 -19.48
CA ALA A 9 -21.74 -29.30 -18.34
C ALA A 9 -20.29 -28.88 -18.06
N ALA A 10 -19.81 -27.92 -18.86
CA ALA A 10 -18.59 -27.21 -18.60
C ALA A 10 -18.78 -26.39 -17.32
N LEU A 11 -18.33 -26.92 -16.17
CA LEU A 11 -18.21 -26.12 -14.96
C LEU A 11 -16.87 -25.40 -15.02
N SER A 12 -16.91 -24.25 -15.68
CA SER A 12 -15.85 -23.26 -15.78
C SER A 12 -15.40 -22.84 -14.38
N LEU A 13 -14.33 -23.44 -13.86
CA LEU A 13 -13.67 -22.93 -12.65
C LEU A 13 -12.86 -21.70 -13.05
N ALA A 14 -13.53 -20.54 -13.02
CA ALA A 14 -12.89 -19.24 -13.15
C ALA A 14 -11.92 -19.06 -11.97
N MET A 15 -10.67 -19.43 -12.19
CA MET A 15 -9.57 -19.15 -11.29
C MET A 15 -9.35 -17.63 -11.33
N ALA A 16 -9.96 -16.92 -10.38
CA ALA A 16 -9.75 -15.50 -10.19
C ALA A 16 -8.27 -15.28 -9.84
N LEU A 17 -7.48 -14.85 -10.83
CA LEU A 17 -6.19 -14.24 -10.57
C LEU A 17 -6.47 -12.94 -9.79
N CYS A 18 -6.47 -13.03 -8.48
CA CYS A 18 -6.23 -11.88 -7.62
C CYS A 18 -4.77 -11.49 -7.87
N ALA A 19 -4.55 -10.66 -8.89
CA ALA A 19 -3.28 -10.00 -9.07
C ALA A 19 -2.99 -9.20 -7.79
N PRO A 20 -1.77 -9.26 -7.23
CA PRO A 20 -1.41 -8.28 -6.22
C PRO A 20 -1.53 -6.93 -6.92
N ALA A 21 -2.52 -6.13 -6.52
CA ALA A 21 -2.49 -4.72 -6.80
C ALA A 21 -1.16 -4.25 -6.21
N SER A 22 -0.15 -4.06 -7.07
CA SER A 22 1.00 -3.25 -6.74
C SER A 22 0.40 -1.93 -6.33
N ALA A 23 0.21 -1.77 -5.02
CA ALA A 23 -0.20 -0.51 -4.46
C ALA A 23 0.94 0.43 -4.84
N ASP A 24 0.74 1.20 -5.92
CA ASP A 24 1.46 2.44 -6.14
C ASP A 24 1.19 3.25 -4.88
N ASP A 25 2.06 3.07 -3.90
CA ASP A 25 1.85 3.47 -2.52
C ASP A 25 1.93 4.99 -2.51
N THR A 26 0.77 5.62 -2.67
CA THR A 26 0.62 7.03 -3.00
C THR A 26 -0.09 7.70 -1.84
N ILE A 27 0.58 8.65 -1.20
CA ILE A 27 0.01 9.44 -0.13
C ILE A 27 -0.83 10.56 -0.74
N THR A 28 -2.03 10.73 -0.20
CA THR A 28 -2.91 11.84 -0.57
C THR A 28 -2.70 12.98 0.41
N TYR A 29 -2.28 14.14 -0.08
CA TYR A 29 -2.02 15.35 0.71
C TYR A 29 -2.96 16.48 0.29
N LYS A 30 -3.60 17.14 1.25
CA LYS A 30 -4.44 18.31 1.01
C LYS A 30 -3.64 19.58 1.25
N VAL A 31 -3.44 20.36 0.19
CA VAL A 31 -2.66 21.60 0.22
C VAL A 31 -3.34 22.64 1.11
N VAL A 32 -2.59 23.24 2.03
CA VAL A 32 -3.06 24.35 2.89
C VAL A 32 -2.50 25.70 2.43
N ARG A 33 -3.02 26.80 2.99
CA ARG A 33 -2.60 28.15 2.61
C ARG A 33 -1.11 28.36 2.87
N GLY A 34 -0.37 28.73 1.82
CA GLY A 34 1.07 28.98 1.89
C GLY A 34 1.94 27.79 1.44
N ASP A 35 1.34 26.63 1.18
CA ASP A 35 2.07 25.49 0.61
C ASP A 35 2.37 25.71 -0.88
N THR A 36 3.57 25.32 -1.28
CA THR A 36 3.99 25.30 -2.69
C THR A 36 4.54 23.91 -3.02
N LEU A 37 4.47 23.49 -4.28
CA LEU A 37 4.94 22.16 -4.64
C LEU A 37 6.44 22.03 -4.40
N ILE A 38 7.17 23.11 -4.67
CA ILE A 38 8.61 23.18 -4.45
C ILE A 38 8.96 23.14 -2.96
N GLY A 39 8.24 23.88 -2.10
CA GLY A 39 8.47 23.85 -0.65
C GLY A 39 8.09 22.51 -0.01
N LEU A 40 7.00 21.89 -0.48
CA LEU A 40 6.64 20.52 -0.09
C LEU A 40 7.70 19.51 -0.53
N ALA A 41 8.30 19.70 -1.70
CA ALA A 41 9.38 18.86 -2.18
C ALA A 41 10.66 18.99 -1.36
N GLU A 42 11.08 20.20 -1.04
CA GLU A 42 12.26 20.43 -0.18
C GLU A 42 12.10 19.77 1.19
N LYS A 43 10.90 19.91 1.77
CA LYS A 43 10.59 19.43 3.12
C LYS A 43 10.38 17.92 3.17
N TYR A 44 9.60 17.37 2.24
CA TYR A 44 9.10 15.98 2.33
C TYR A 44 9.64 15.04 1.25
N MET A 45 10.27 15.52 0.18
CA MET A 45 10.82 14.65 -0.89
C MET A 45 12.31 14.36 -0.69
N LEU A 46 12.76 13.20 -1.21
CA LEU A 46 14.15 12.76 -1.17
C LEU A 46 15.05 13.76 -1.89
N ARG A 47 14.64 14.19 -3.09
CA ARG A 47 15.30 15.25 -3.85
C ARG A 47 14.30 16.35 -4.15
N THR A 48 14.72 17.60 -3.97
CA THR A 48 13.90 18.76 -4.32
C THR A 48 13.41 18.69 -5.76
N GLY A 49 14.22 18.16 -6.69
CA GLY A 49 13.89 18.01 -8.13
C GLY A 49 12.77 17.02 -8.46
N ASP A 50 12.40 16.13 -7.53
CA ASP A 50 11.37 15.10 -7.76
C ASP A 50 9.95 15.72 -7.84
N TYR A 51 9.79 16.98 -7.41
CA TYR A 51 8.56 17.75 -7.56
C TYR A 51 8.02 17.74 -9.00
N ARG A 52 8.89 17.63 -10.02
CA ARG A 52 8.49 17.58 -11.44
C ARG A 52 7.69 16.32 -11.77
N ILE A 53 8.02 15.20 -11.13
CA ILE A 53 7.31 13.93 -11.30
C ILE A 53 5.91 14.06 -10.70
N VAL A 54 5.83 14.60 -9.48
CA VAL A 54 4.56 14.90 -8.81
C VAL A 54 3.74 15.91 -9.60
N GLN A 55 4.36 16.95 -10.13
CA GLN A 55 3.72 17.96 -10.96
C GLN A 55 3.04 17.33 -12.18
N LYS A 56 3.77 16.46 -12.89
CA LYS A 56 3.26 15.74 -14.06
C LYS A 56 2.13 14.77 -13.70
N GLN A 57 2.27 14.03 -12.59
CA GLN A 57 1.24 13.10 -12.12
C GLN A 57 -0.05 13.81 -11.69
N ASN A 58 0.07 14.96 -11.02
CA ASN A 58 -1.06 15.72 -10.50
C ASN A 58 -1.58 16.81 -11.45
N ARG A 59 -0.94 16.98 -12.62
CA ARG A 59 -1.25 18.02 -13.62
C ARG A 59 -1.28 19.42 -13.01
N ILE A 60 -0.29 19.71 -12.17
CA ILE A 60 -0.16 21.02 -11.51
C ILE A 60 0.37 22.03 -12.54
N ALA A 61 -0.43 23.06 -12.81
CA ALA A 61 -0.09 24.12 -13.74
C ALA A 61 1.14 24.92 -13.28
N ASP A 62 1.13 25.35 -12.01
CA ASP A 62 2.20 26.17 -11.45
C ASP A 62 2.79 25.54 -10.17
N PRO A 63 4.06 25.09 -10.17
CA PRO A 63 4.66 24.43 -9.01
C PRO A 63 4.92 25.41 -7.85
N ARG A 64 4.95 26.72 -8.13
CA ARG A 64 5.13 27.78 -7.12
C ARG A 64 3.82 28.27 -6.53
N MET A 65 2.68 27.97 -7.15
CA MET A 65 1.36 28.38 -6.68
C MET A 65 0.38 27.23 -6.86
N ILE A 66 0.08 26.53 -5.77
CA ILE A 66 -0.96 25.50 -5.77
C ILE A 66 -2.23 26.08 -5.13
N PRO A 67 -3.42 25.87 -5.72
CA PRO A 67 -4.67 26.27 -5.08
C PRO A 67 -4.85 25.58 -3.73
N VAL A 68 -5.26 26.33 -2.71
CA VAL A 68 -5.57 25.77 -1.40
C VAL A 68 -6.73 24.78 -1.53
N GLY A 69 -6.60 23.63 -0.86
CA GLY A 69 -7.57 22.54 -0.95
C GLY A 69 -7.33 21.57 -2.10
N THR A 70 -6.32 21.80 -2.94
CA THR A 70 -5.90 20.83 -3.97
C THR A 70 -5.44 19.54 -3.30
N ILE A 71 -5.88 18.41 -3.85
CA ILE A 71 -5.48 17.09 -3.42
C ILE A 71 -4.29 16.64 -4.29
N LEU A 72 -3.12 16.52 -3.66
CA LEU A 72 -1.90 16.02 -4.27
C LEU A 72 -1.71 14.53 -3.98
N LYS A 73 -1.43 13.78 -5.03
CA LYS A 73 -0.97 12.40 -5.00
C LYS A 73 0.55 12.36 -4.99
N LEU A 74 1.13 12.02 -3.86
CA LEU A 74 2.56 11.97 -3.63
C LEU A 74 3.02 10.51 -3.58
N PRO A 75 3.78 10.01 -4.56
CA PRO A 75 4.29 8.64 -4.53
C PRO A 75 5.32 8.49 -3.41
N ARG A 76 5.17 7.46 -2.57
CA ARG A 76 6.05 7.22 -1.41
C ARG A 76 7.50 7.00 -1.78
N THR A 77 7.75 6.47 -2.98
CA THR A 77 9.10 6.26 -3.52
C THR A 77 9.91 7.56 -3.66
N LEU A 78 9.25 8.72 -3.75
CA LEU A 78 9.90 10.02 -3.87
C LEU A 78 9.95 10.79 -2.53
N LEU A 79 9.30 10.27 -1.49
CA LEU A 79 9.21 10.94 -0.20
C LEU A 79 10.33 10.48 0.74
N LYS A 80 10.79 11.38 1.62
CA LYS A 80 11.62 11.08 2.80
C LYS A 80 10.78 10.36 3.87
N PHE A 81 10.05 9.34 3.45
CA PHE A 81 9.30 8.50 4.36
C PHE A 81 10.24 7.44 4.91
N GLN A 82 10.48 7.47 6.22
CA GLN A 82 11.06 6.32 6.88
C GLN A 82 9.95 5.28 7.00
N PRO A 83 10.10 4.07 6.42
CA PRO A 83 9.09 3.01 6.58
C PRO A 83 8.87 2.81 8.08
N SER A 84 7.65 3.08 8.54
CA SER A 84 7.32 2.89 9.95
C SER A 84 7.23 1.40 10.22
N THR A 85 8.32 0.79 10.68
CA THR A 85 8.29 -0.61 11.14
C THR A 85 7.56 -0.67 12.47
N ALA A 86 6.38 -1.26 12.48
CA ALA A 86 5.66 -1.55 13.72
C ALA A 86 6.29 -2.79 14.35
N ARG A 87 6.63 -2.75 15.63
CA ARG A 87 7.16 -3.91 16.34
C ARG A 87 6.01 -4.60 17.06
N LEU A 88 5.88 -5.92 16.88
CA LEU A 88 4.91 -6.70 17.64
C LEU A 88 5.27 -6.64 19.12
N SER A 89 4.54 -5.85 19.89
CA SER A 89 4.77 -5.68 21.33
C SER A 89 4.16 -6.82 22.14
N SER A 90 3.12 -7.45 21.62
CA SER A 90 2.50 -8.63 22.25
C SER A 90 1.81 -9.51 21.21
N VAL A 91 2.01 -10.81 21.33
CA VAL A 91 1.36 -11.83 20.51
C VAL A 91 0.76 -12.86 21.46
N LYS A 92 -0.55 -13.05 21.42
CA LYS A 92 -1.25 -14.09 22.18
C LYS A 92 -1.98 -15.01 21.22
N GLY A 93 -1.72 -16.31 21.34
CA GLY A 93 -2.30 -17.33 20.47
C GLY A 93 -1.54 -17.49 19.15
N GLN A 94 -2.18 -18.10 18.17
CA GLN A 94 -1.57 -18.43 16.88
C GLN A 94 -1.71 -17.26 15.93
N VAL A 95 -0.62 -16.49 15.80
CA VAL A 95 -0.52 -15.37 14.86
C VAL A 95 0.52 -15.72 13.82
N THR A 96 0.16 -15.54 12.55
CA THR A 96 1.01 -15.85 11.40
C THR A 96 1.18 -14.57 10.60
N ALA A 97 2.41 -14.10 10.46
CA ALA A 97 2.77 -12.97 9.60
C ALA A 97 3.01 -13.46 8.17
N LEU A 98 2.43 -12.76 7.20
CA LEU A 98 2.69 -12.97 5.78
C LEU A 98 3.82 -12.03 5.36
N VAL A 99 5.04 -12.56 5.35
CA VAL A 99 6.24 -11.83 4.93
C VAL A 99 6.53 -12.19 3.47
N GLN A 100 6.34 -11.24 2.55
CA GLN A 100 6.56 -11.45 1.11
C GLN A 100 5.83 -12.70 0.57
N GLY A 101 4.57 -12.92 1.00
CA GLY A 101 3.76 -14.08 0.60
C GLY A 101 4.09 -15.39 1.34
N THR A 102 5.13 -15.41 2.19
CA THR A 102 5.45 -16.57 3.02
C THR A 102 4.83 -16.41 4.41
N ALA A 103 3.97 -17.36 4.78
CA ALA A 103 3.38 -17.42 6.11
C ALA A 103 4.44 -17.90 7.13
N ARG A 104 4.76 -17.05 8.10
CA ARG A 104 5.67 -17.37 9.22
C ARG A 104 4.99 -17.09 10.56
N PRO A 105 5.23 -17.89 11.60
CA PRO A 105 4.70 -17.59 12.93
C PRO A 105 5.21 -16.21 13.36
N ALA A 106 4.29 -15.33 13.76
CA ALA A 106 4.60 -14.00 14.23
C ALA A 106 5.08 -14.09 15.68
N ALA A 107 6.26 -13.54 15.98
CA ALA A 107 6.83 -13.54 17.33
C ALA A 107 6.76 -12.15 17.97
N SER A 108 6.65 -12.10 19.29
CA SER A 108 6.84 -10.84 20.03
C SER A 108 8.25 -10.30 19.79
N GLY A 109 8.35 -8.99 19.60
CA GLY A 109 9.58 -8.30 19.22
C GLY A 109 9.89 -8.30 17.72
N GLN A 110 9.07 -8.95 16.87
CA GLN A 110 9.27 -8.95 15.43
C GLN A 110 8.89 -7.59 14.82
N ALA A 111 9.77 -7.06 13.96
CA ALA A 111 9.48 -5.88 13.16
C ALA A 111 8.60 -6.27 11.96
N LEU A 112 7.45 -5.64 11.86
CA LEU A 112 6.55 -5.69 10.71
C LEU A 112 6.70 -4.40 9.93
N ALA A 113 6.98 -4.53 8.64
CA ALA A 113 6.93 -3.40 7.73
C ALA A 113 5.47 -3.07 7.39
N GLU A 114 5.20 -1.80 7.08
CA GLU A 114 3.91 -1.39 6.53
C GLU A 114 3.54 -2.26 5.30
N GLY A 115 2.26 -2.64 5.22
CA GLY A 115 1.77 -3.54 4.16
C GLY A 115 1.96 -5.03 4.43
N GLN A 116 2.63 -5.45 5.52
CA GLN A 116 2.62 -6.86 5.93
C GLN A 116 1.28 -7.24 6.57
N ALA A 117 0.68 -8.31 6.07
CA ALA A 117 -0.57 -8.84 6.60
C ALA A 117 -0.31 -9.79 7.78
N LEU A 118 -1.13 -9.67 8.81
CA LEU A 118 -1.19 -10.59 9.94
C LEU A 118 -2.45 -11.44 9.85
N LYS A 119 -2.30 -12.74 10.07
CA LYS A 119 -3.42 -13.68 10.22
C LYS A 119 -3.44 -14.18 11.65
N THR A 120 -4.53 -13.90 12.37
CA THR A 120 -4.78 -14.40 13.73
C THR A 120 -5.79 -15.53 13.67
N ALA A 121 -5.56 -16.62 14.42
CA ALA A 121 -6.58 -17.65 14.64
C ALA A 121 -7.68 -17.15 15.61
N GLY A 122 -8.79 -17.90 15.72
CA GLY A 122 -9.86 -17.59 16.68
C GLY A 122 -9.32 -17.48 18.10
N GLY A 123 -9.64 -16.38 18.80
CA GLY A 123 -9.15 -16.10 20.17
C GLY A 123 -7.70 -15.63 20.25
N SER A 124 -7.02 -15.40 19.12
CA SER A 124 -5.65 -14.88 19.08
C SER A 124 -5.64 -13.37 18.82
N PHE A 125 -4.66 -12.66 19.39
CA PHE A 125 -4.48 -11.23 19.18
C PHE A 125 -3.00 -10.87 19.06
N ALA A 126 -2.72 -9.84 18.28
CA ALA A 126 -1.40 -9.25 18.17
C ALA A 126 -1.54 -7.74 18.32
N SER A 127 -0.67 -7.15 19.14
CA SER A 127 -0.52 -5.71 19.28
C SER A 127 0.82 -5.31 18.67
N ALA A 128 0.81 -4.25 17.87
CA ALA A 128 2.01 -3.66 17.30
C ALA A 128 2.13 -2.21 17.78
N ALA A 129 3.35 -1.75 18.03
CA ALA A 129 3.68 -0.39 18.46
C ALA A 129 4.91 0.12 17.69
#